data_AF-A0A7X7JAF9-F1
#
_entry.id   AF-A0A7X7JAF9-F1
#
_cell.length_a   1.000
_cell.length_b   1.000
_cell.length_c   1.000
_cell.angle_alpha   90.00
_cell.angle_beta   90.00
_cell.angle_gamma   90.00
#
_symmetry.space_group_name_H-M   'P 1'
#
loop_
_entity.id
_entity.type
_entity.pdbx_description
1 polymer ?
#
loop_
_entity_poly.entity_id
_entity_poly.type
_entity_poly.pdbx_seq_one_letter_code
_entity_poly.pdbx_strand_id
1 'polypeptide(L)'
;MRRFVPLVASALVALALAACSTGGPGGGQQPPDDTIDVSVTAANNDPTQPVKSVSLGNGDEQVFAVTVSQDVAGFGLLYVELDREVDLEVMTGAYGTVNYSSSSLAYFGSGSEGLGTAAAAGLGPQAVTLSVTCRGSCVILELAAGGTFYVRVTNPGPSTNVSLYVYGDDYGDEYEPENDTLQGAPTFQFFDSGAIETVGDVDYWYFEAPTTVTFDTNDLAIPLEAWILDAAGNLVGDGPGPYLPGDQITLFANEYLRVWAVEEWQAASSARSRYDIEDVDPL
;
A
#
# COMPACT_ATOMS: atom_id res chain seq x y z
N MET A 1 -29.41 -36.79 -67.32
CA MET A 1 -29.81 -35.62 -66.52
C MET A 1 -28.74 -35.34 -65.48
N ARG A 2 -28.48 -34.05 -65.20
CA ARG A 2 -27.47 -33.47 -64.29
C ARG A 2 -26.07 -33.33 -64.90
N ARG A 3 -25.36 -32.21 -64.77
CA ARG A 3 -25.63 -30.77 -64.61
C ARG A 3 -24.25 -30.09 -64.73
N PHE A 4 -24.28 -28.79 -64.97
CA PHE A 4 -23.18 -27.90 -65.32
C PHE A 4 -22.07 -27.71 -64.25
N VAL A 5 -20.80 -27.62 -64.71
CA VAL A 5 -19.78 -26.51 -64.62
C VAL A 5 -19.35 -26.04 -63.18
N PRO A 6 -18.25 -25.27 -62.96
CA PRO A 6 -16.83 -25.64 -62.73
C PRO A 6 -16.21 -24.89 -61.50
N LEU A 7 -14.86 -24.76 -61.43
CA LEU A 7 -14.09 -23.69 -60.72
C LEU A 7 -14.11 -23.78 -59.17
N VAL A 8 -13.09 -23.49 -58.34
CA VAL A 8 -11.88 -22.64 -58.39
C VAL A 8 -10.85 -23.24 -57.41
N ALA A 9 -9.56 -23.21 -57.75
CA ALA A 9 -8.45 -23.40 -56.81
C ALA A 9 -8.25 -22.14 -55.95
N SER A 10 -8.18 -22.27 -54.63
CA SER A 10 -7.68 -21.21 -53.77
C SER A 10 -6.71 -21.81 -52.75
N ALA A 11 -5.42 -21.63 -53.06
CA ALA A 11 -4.33 -21.86 -52.12
C ALA A 11 -4.36 -20.75 -51.07
N LEU A 12 -4.71 -21.10 -49.83
CA LEU A 12 -4.50 -20.26 -48.67
C LEU A 12 -3.04 -20.37 -48.25
N VAL A 13 -2.24 -19.38 -48.63
CA VAL A 13 -0.94 -19.11 -48.01
C VAL A 13 -1.24 -18.39 -46.69
N ALA A 14 -1.12 -19.09 -45.57
CA ALA A 14 -1.07 -18.45 -44.26
C ALA A 14 0.36 -17.94 -44.02
N LEU A 15 0.56 -16.63 -44.10
CA LEU A 15 1.75 -15.96 -43.58
C LEU A 15 1.66 -15.99 -42.05
N ALA A 16 2.33 -16.96 -41.43
CA ALA A 16 2.63 -16.88 -40.00
C ALA A 16 3.81 -15.93 -39.82
N LEU A 17 3.54 -14.69 -39.41
CA LEU A 17 4.58 -13.84 -38.81
C LEU A 17 4.87 -14.40 -37.42
N ALA A 18 5.87 -15.29 -37.34
CA ALA A 18 6.53 -15.61 -36.09
C ALA A 18 7.38 -14.39 -35.69
N ALA A 19 6.86 -13.55 -34.81
CA ALA A 19 7.70 -12.61 -34.07
C ALA A 19 8.57 -13.42 -33.11
N CYS A 20 9.88 -13.35 -33.28
CA CYS A 20 10.86 -13.95 -32.38
C CYS A 20 10.72 -13.35 -30.98
N SER A 21 10.17 -14.12 -30.04
CA SER A 21 10.40 -13.86 -28.61
C SER A 21 11.82 -14.33 -28.28
N THR A 22 12.77 -13.41 -28.20
CA THR A 22 14.09 -13.67 -27.59
C THR A 22 13.93 -13.67 -26.06
N GLY A 23 13.23 -14.67 -25.53
CA GLY A 23 13.15 -14.94 -24.09
C GLY A 23 13.93 -16.20 -23.77
N GLY A 24 15.17 -16.06 -23.31
CA GLY A 24 15.92 -17.18 -22.72
C GLY A 24 15.22 -17.69 -21.46
N PRO A 25 15.44 -18.96 -21.06
CA PRO A 25 14.85 -19.53 -19.86
C PRO A 25 15.47 -18.84 -18.63
N GLY A 26 14.82 -17.77 -18.14
CA GLY A 26 15.25 -16.99 -16.99
C GLY A 26 14.98 -15.47 -17.06
N GLY A 27 14.49 -14.93 -18.19
CA GLY A 27 14.18 -13.51 -18.31
C GLY A 27 12.75 -13.21 -17.87
N GLY A 28 12.57 -12.33 -16.87
CA GLY A 28 11.26 -11.77 -16.54
C GLY A 28 10.61 -11.06 -17.72
N GLN A 29 9.32 -10.72 -17.60
CA GLN A 29 8.64 -9.93 -18.64
C GLN A 29 9.41 -8.63 -18.86
N GLN A 30 9.70 -8.30 -20.12
CA GLN A 30 10.35 -7.03 -20.43
C GLN A 30 9.32 -5.90 -20.31
N PRO A 31 9.67 -4.75 -19.72
CA PRO A 31 8.79 -3.59 -19.73
C PRO A 31 8.49 -3.14 -21.18
N PRO A 32 7.31 -2.53 -21.43
CA PRO A 32 6.96 -1.99 -22.75
C PRO A 32 7.97 -0.98 -23.28
N ASP A 33 8.09 -0.88 -24.61
CA ASP A 33 9.05 0.03 -25.27
C ASP A 33 8.78 1.52 -24.98
N ASP A 34 7.57 1.88 -24.57
CA ASP A 34 7.14 3.22 -24.18
C ASP A 34 7.24 3.49 -22.67
N THR A 35 7.96 2.65 -21.94
CA THR A 35 8.28 2.87 -20.52
C THR A 35 9.03 4.19 -20.34
N ILE A 36 8.59 4.99 -19.35
CA ILE A 36 9.18 6.29 -19.03
C ILE A 36 10.14 6.15 -17.84
N ASP A 37 11.41 6.48 -18.04
CA ASP A 37 12.37 6.54 -16.94
C ASP A 37 12.15 7.81 -16.08
N VAL A 38 12.12 7.61 -14.77
CA VAL A 38 12.00 8.67 -13.76
C VAL A 38 13.07 8.48 -12.69
N SER A 39 13.62 9.57 -12.17
CA SER A 39 14.62 9.52 -11.09
C SER A 39 14.23 10.41 -9.93
N VAL A 40 14.28 9.85 -8.73
CA VAL A 40 14.00 10.53 -7.45
C VAL A 40 15.26 10.50 -6.61
N THR A 41 15.69 11.68 -6.20
CA THR A 41 16.91 11.94 -5.45
C THR A 41 16.62 12.91 -4.32
N ALA A 42 17.52 13.06 -3.36
CA ALA A 42 17.36 14.06 -2.31
C ALA A 42 17.14 15.49 -2.86
N ALA A 43 17.68 15.81 -4.04
CA ALA A 43 17.55 17.14 -4.65
C ALA A 43 16.14 17.43 -5.21
N ASN A 44 15.33 16.41 -5.46
CA ASN A 44 13.97 16.53 -5.98
C ASN A 44 12.96 15.72 -5.16
N ASN A 45 13.28 15.41 -3.91
CA ASN A 45 12.37 14.81 -2.95
C ASN A 45 11.38 15.88 -2.45
N ASP A 46 10.31 16.12 -3.20
CA ASP A 46 9.30 17.13 -2.90
C ASP A 46 7.89 16.53 -3.04
N PRO A 47 7.13 16.35 -1.95
CA PRO A 47 5.80 15.77 -2.02
C PRO A 47 4.82 16.64 -2.82
N THR A 48 5.09 17.93 -3.04
CA THR A 48 4.19 18.84 -3.75
C THR A 48 4.36 18.84 -5.27
N GLN A 49 5.43 18.24 -5.79
CA GLN A 49 5.74 18.24 -7.21
C GLN A 49 5.62 16.84 -7.82
N PRO A 50 4.86 16.67 -8.91
CA PRO A 50 4.82 15.38 -9.58
C PRO A 50 6.16 15.11 -10.27
N VAL A 51 6.62 13.87 -10.21
CA VAL A 51 7.80 13.41 -10.95
C VAL A 51 7.49 13.26 -12.44
N LYS A 52 6.22 12.98 -12.79
CA LYS A 52 5.76 12.92 -14.17
C LYS A 52 4.24 13.07 -14.27
N SER A 53 3.77 13.69 -15.36
CA SER A 53 2.33 13.67 -15.73
C SER A 53 2.14 13.12 -17.13
N VAL A 54 1.06 12.39 -17.34
CA VAL A 54 0.67 11.78 -18.62
C VAL A 54 -0.83 11.96 -18.88
N SER A 55 -1.21 11.94 -20.15
CA SER A 55 -2.62 11.92 -20.56
C SER A 55 -2.99 10.50 -20.95
N LEU A 56 -4.01 9.93 -20.32
CA LEU A 56 -4.47 8.57 -20.55
C LEU A 56 -5.89 8.61 -21.08
N GLY A 57 -6.11 7.95 -22.22
CA GLY A 57 -7.43 7.57 -22.72
C GLY A 57 -8.09 6.49 -21.88
N ASN A 58 -9.28 6.07 -22.31
CA ASN A 58 -9.99 4.98 -21.65
C ASN A 58 -9.32 3.64 -21.96
N GLY A 59 -8.90 2.93 -20.91
CA GLY A 59 -8.17 1.68 -20.98
C GLY A 59 -6.68 1.85 -21.31
N ASP A 60 -6.19 3.10 -21.43
CA ASP A 60 -4.78 3.35 -21.66
C ASP A 60 -3.98 3.06 -20.39
N GLU A 61 -2.76 2.56 -20.60
CA GLU A 61 -1.79 2.21 -19.59
C GLU A 61 -0.49 2.98 -19.84
N GLN A 62 0.19 3.38 -18.77
CA GLN A 62 1.56 3.88 -18.83
C GLN A 62 2.42 3.20 -17.77
N VAL A 63 3.60 2.72 -18.18
CA VAL A 63 4.62 2.16 -17.29
C VAL A 63 5.73 3.19 -17.05
N PHE A 64 6.19 3.29 -15.81
CA PHE A 64 7.33 4.08 -15.39
C PHE A 64 8.40 3.17 -14.79
N ALA A 65 9.66 3.36 -15.17
CA ALA A 65 10.80 2.81 -14.46
C ALA A 65 11.32 3.87 -13.49
N VAL A 66 11.05 3.69 -12.20
CA VAL A 66 11.34 4.69 -11.17
C VAL A 66 12.63 4.29 -10.47
N THR A 67 13.64 5.15 -10.55
CA THR A 67 14.93 4.97 -9.87
C THR A 67 15.04 5.91 -8.69
N VAL A 68 15.19 5.36 -7.49
CA VAL A 68 15.26 6.10 -6.22
C VAL A 68 16.68 6.04 -5.67
N SER A 69 17.23 7.18 -5.26
CA SER A 69 18.55 7.24 -4.61
C SER A 69 18.51 6.73 -3.18
N GLN A 70 19.65 6.27 -2.66
CA GLN A 70 19.78 5.83 -1.27
C GLN A 70 19.35 6.90 -0.24
N ASP A 71 19.60 8.17 -0.52
CA ASP A 71 19.23 9.27 0.40
C ASP A 71 17.70 9.41 0.55
N VAL A 72 16.92 9.00 -0.46
CA VAL A 72 15.45 9.04 -0.43
C VAL A 72 14.91 7.79 0.25
N ALA A 73 15.52 6.63 0.00
CA ALA A 73 15.20 5.40 0.73
C ALA A 73 15.48 5.53 2.23
N GLY A 74 16.44 6.39 2.62
CA GLY A 74 16.80 6.64 4.02
C GLY A 74 15.77 7.38 4.88
N PHE A 75 14.64 7.83 4.31
CA PHE A 75 13.53 8.42 5.07
C PHE A 75 12.65 7.35 5.75
N GLY A 76 12.80 6.07 5.40
CA GLY A 76 11.98 4.97 5.94
C GLY A 76 10.85 4.61 4.98
N LEU A 77 9.97 5.55 4.67
CA LEU A 77 8.86 5.34 3.73
C LEU A 77 9.13 5.92 2.35
N LEU A 78 8.61 5.26 1.32
CA LEU A 78 8.45 5.78 -0.04
C LEU A 78 6.98 5.80 -0.42
N TYR A 79 6.50 6.99 -0.74
CA TYR A 79 5.18 7.21 -1.31
C TYR A 79 5.25 7.09 -2.83
N VAL A 80 4.39 6.25 -3.40
CA VAL A 80 4.11 6.18 -4.84
C VAL A 80 2.63 6.49 -5.02
N GLU A 81 2.33 7.65 -5.61
CA GLU A 81 1.01 8.22 -5.50
C GLU A 81 0.56 8.90 -6.79
N LEU A 82 -0.74 8.84 -7.07
CA LEU A 82 -1.40 9.51 -8.18
C LEU A 82 -2.31 10.63 -7.66
N ASP A 83 -2.48 11.70 -8.45
CA ASP A 83 -3.48 12.73 -8.17
C ASP A 83 -4.92 12.33 -8.57
N ARG A 84 -5.12 11.08 -8.97
CA ARG A 84 -6.41 10.52 -9.40
C ARG A 84 -6.59 9.12 -8.83
N GLU A 85 -7.84 8.75 -8.60
CA GLU A 85 -8.23 7.39 -8.26
C GLU A 85 -8.38 6.57 -9.55
N VAL A 86 -7.25 6.07 -10.03
CA VAL A 86 -7.12 5.14 -11.17
C VAL A 86 -6.25 3.96 -10.75
N ASP A 87 -6.19 2.89 -11.53
CA ASP A 87 -5.44 1.70 -11.12
C ASP A 87 -3.94 2.03 -11.09
N LEU A 88 -3.34 1.85 -9.92
CA LEU A 88 -1.92 1.95 -9.62
C LEU A 88 -1.41 0.57 -9.25
N GLU A 89 -0.35 0.12 -9.90
CA GLU A 89 0.33 -1.13 -9.59
C GLU A 89 1.83 -0.86 -9.44
N VAL A 90 2.44 -1.42 -8.40
CA VAL A 90 3.87 -1.26 -8.09
C VAL A 90 4.55 -2.63 -8.08
N MET A 91 5.67 -2.72 -8.79
CA MET A 91 6.48 -3.92 -8.98
C MET A 91 7.88 -3.61 -8.47
N THR A 92 8.19 -4.04 -7.24
CA THR A 92 9.45 -3.71 -6.55
C THR A 92 10.65 -4.51 -7.07
N GLY A 93 10.38 -5.58 -7.83
CA GLY A 93 11.40 -6.39 -8.50
C GLY A 93 11.50 -6.12 -10.01
N ALA A 94 11.71 -7.19 -10.77
CA ALA A 94 11.63 -7.11 -12.23
C ALA A 94 10.18 -6.83 -12.68
N TYR A 95 10.03 -6.14 -13.81
CA TYR A 95 8.72 -5.91 -14.41
C TYR A 95 7.96 -7.23 -14.64
N GLY A 96 6.66 -7.18 -14.38
CA GLY A 96 5.71 -8.28 -14.63
C GLY A 96 5.01 -8.84 -13.39
N THR A 97 5.64 -8.78 -12.21
CA THR A 97 5.01 -9.21 -10.95
C THR A 97 4.55 -7.99 -10.16
N VAL A 98 3.23 -7.83 -9.99
CA VAL A 98 2.64 -6.80 -9.14
C VAL A 98 2.85 -7.19 -7.69
N ASN A 99 3.53 -6.34 -6.93
CA ASN A 99 3.75 -6.52 -5.50
C ASN A 99 2.66 -5.80 -4.69
N TYR A 100 2.24 -4.64 -5.15
CA TYR A 100 1.22 -3.82 -4.50
C TYR A 100 0.35 -3.13 -5.52
N SER A 101 -0.87 -2.78 -5.13
CA SER A 101 -1.78 -2.03 -5.97
C SER A 101 -2.71 -1.14 -5.17
N SER A 102 -3.33 -0.18 -5.84
CA SER A 102 -4.35 0.71 -5.32
C SER A 102 -5.19 1.27 -6.45
N SER A 103 -6.50 1.39 -6.25
CA SER A 103 -7.39 2.13 -7.16
C SER A 103 -8.11 3.30 -6.47
N SER A 104 -7.69 3.67 -5.25
CA SER A 104 -8.32 4.73 -4.46
C SER A 104 -7.37 5.31 -3.43
N LEU A 105 -7.68 6.48 -2.88
CA LEU A 105 -6.94 7.03 -1.75
C LEU A 105 -7.23 6.34 -0.40
N ALA A 106 -8.23 5.45 -0.36
CA ALA A 106 -8.72 4.87 0.89
C ALA A 106 -7.80 3.77 1.43
N TYR A 107 -7.23 2.95 0.56
CA TYR A 107 -6.33 1.87 0.92
C TYR A 107 -5.51 1.42 -0.28
N PHE A 108 -4.51 0.59 0.01
CA PHE A 108 -3.76 -0.20 -0.95
C PHE A 108 -3.56 -1.60 -0.41
N GLY A 109 -3.08 -2.51 -1.27
CA GLY A 109 -2.85 -3.88 -0.81
C GLY A 109 -1.86 -4.66 -1.63
N SER A 110 -1.49 -5.84 -1.10
CA SER A 110 -0.56 -6.75 -1.77
C SER A 110 -1.15 -7.33 -3.06
N GLY A 111 -0.28 -7.59 -4.03
CA GLY A 111 -0.68 -8.07 -5.35
C GLY A 111 -1.70 -7.14 -5.99
N SER A 112 -2.81 -7.70 -6.45
CA SER A 112 -3.92 -6.97 -7.09
C SER A 112 -5.09 -6.66 -6.15
N GLU A 113 -4.97 -6.96 -4.84
CA GLU A 113 -6.09 -6.80 -3.89
C GLU A 113 -6.49 -5.32 -3.71
N GLY A 114 -5.55 -4.39 -3.90
CA GLY A 114 -5.82 -2.95 -3.86
C GLY A 114 -6.60 -2.39 -5.05
N LEU A 115 -6.85 -3.18 -6.09
CA LEU A 115 -7.68 -2.80 -7.24
C LEU A 115 -9.18 -3.11 -7.02
N GLY A 116 -9.55 -3.60 -5.82
CA GLY A 116 -10.94 -3.80 -5.43
C GLY A 116 -11.70 -2.48 -5.23
N THR A 117 -13.02 -2.48 -5.45
CA THR A 117 -13.84 -1.27 -5.25
C THR A 117 -13.81 -0.83 -3.79
N ALA A 118 -13.12 0.27 -3.49
CA ALA A 118 -13.16 0.91 -2.18
C ALA A 118 -14.56 1.43 -1.86
N ALA A 119 -15.07 1.12 -0.67
CA ALA A 119 -16.19 1.87 -0.12
C ALA A 119 -15.68 3.27 0.23
N ALA A 120 -16.23 4.31 -0.41
CA ALA A 120 -15.85 5.68 -0.13
C ALA A 120 -16.20 6.05 1.32
N ALA A 121 -15.20 6.13 2.20
CA ALA A 121 -15.36 6.67 3.53
C ALA A 121 -15.08 8.19 3.50
N GLY A 122 -15.99 8.99 4.09
CA GLY A 122 -16.02 10.46 4.06
C GLY A 122 -15.34 11.16 5.26
N LEU A 123 -14.75 12.33 5.00
CA LEU A 123 -13.93 13.17 5.90
C LEU A 123 -14.17 13.01 7.42
N GLY A 124 -13.16 12.49 8.14
CA GLY A 124 -13.10 12.37 9.59
C GLY A 124 -12.17 13.41 10.25
N PRO A 125 -12.38 13.70 11.56
CA PRO A 125 -11.65 14.74 12.30
C PRO A 125 -10.17 14.40 12.55
N GLN A 126 -9.36 15.45 12.69
CA GLN A 126 -7.90 15.41 12.79
C GLN A 126 -7.42 15.46 14.25
N ALA A 127 -6.52 14.55 14.61
CA ALA A 127 -5.59 14.76 15.72
C ALA A 127 -4.28 13.97 15.56
N VAL A 128 -3.73 13.77 14.35
CA VAL A 128 -2.29 13.35 14.21
C VAL A 128 -1.53 14.66 14.03
N THR A 129 -0.36 14.77 14.63
CA THR A 129 0.54 15.91 14.39
C THR A 129 0.87 16.09 12.90
N LEU A 130 0.87 15.01 12.09
CA LEU A 130 0.97 14.96 10.63
C LEU A 130 0.12 13.81 10.02
N SER A 131 -1.21 13.93 9.94
CA SER A 131 -2.01 12.94 9.18
C SER A 131 -1.75 13.12 7.68
N VAL A 132 -1.05 12.18 7.04
CA VAL A 132 -0.85 12.22 5.58
C VAL A 132 -2.03 11.55 4.89
N THR A 133 -2.71 12.29 4.01
CA THR A 133 -3.78 11.76 3.14
C THR A 133 -3.27 11.68 1.72
N CYS A 134 -3.41 10.52 1.08
CA CYS A 134 -3.16 10.39 -0.35
C CYS A 134 -4.11 11.27 -1.18
N ARG A 135 -3.60 11.88 -2.25
CA ARG A 135 -4.27 12.71 -3.27
C ARG A 135 -5.20 11.88 -4.17
N GLY A 136 -4.91 10.59 -4.30
CA GLY A 136 -5.59 9.62 -5.16
C GLY A 136 -5.05 8.22 -4.84
N SER A 137 -5.00 7.32 -5.82
CA SER A 137 -4.43 5.99 -5.61
C SER A 137 -2.98 6.08 -5.14
N CYS A 138 -2.63 5.34 -4.10
CA CYS A 138 -1.30 5.40 -3.52
C CYS A 138 -0.84 4.04 -3.02
N VAL A 139 0.48 3.84 -2.98
CA VAL A 139 1.14 2.72 -2.33
C VAL A 139 2.28 3.30 -1.50
N ILE A 140 2.38 2.90 -0.24
CA ILE A 140 3.45 3.29 0.67
C ILE A 140 4.30 2.06 0.94
N LEU A 141 5.62 2.21 0.80
CA LEU A 141 6.58 1.11 0.88
C LEU A 141 7.71 1.44 1.83
N GLU A 142 8.19 0.43 2.53
CA GLU A 142 9.55 0.49 3.10
C GLU A 142 10.56 0.16 2.00
N LEU A 143 11.57 1.03 1.85
CA LEU A 143 12.69 0.76 0.94
C LEU A 143 13.98 0.64 1.73
N ALA A 144 14.40 -0.60 1.98
CA ALA A 144 15.67 -0.90 2.64
C ALA A 144 16.90 -0.31 1.90
N ALA A 145 16.79 -0.07 0.59
CA ALA A 145 17.82 0.57 -0.22
C ALA A 145 17.22 1.27 -1.44
N GLY A 146 17.95 2.26 -1.97
CA GLY A 146 17.65 2.83 -3.27
C GLY A 146 17.74 1.78 -4.39
N GLY A 147 17.11 2.05 -5.53
CA GLY A 147 17.04 1.09 -6.63
C GLY A 147 16.03 1.48 -7.68
N THR A 148 15.85 0.60 -8.67
CA THR A 148 14.85 0.77 -9.73
C THR A 148 13.71 -0.22 -9.54
N PHE A 149 12.48 0.29 -9.60
CA PHE A 149 11.25 -0.50 -9.61
C PHE A 149 10.31 0.01 -10.71
N TYR A 150 9.21 -0.70 -10.94
CA TYR A 150 8.25 -0.33 -11.98
C TYR A 150 6.91 0.07 -11.38
N VAL A 151 6.33 1.12 -11.95
CA VAL A 151 4.98 1.59 -11.63
C VAL A 151 4.16 1.49 -12.91
N ARG A 152 2.97 0.91 -12.82
CA ARG A 152 2.02 0.84 -13.91
C ARG A 152 0.76 1.56 -13.51
N VAL A 153 0.30 2.46 -14.38
CA VAL A 153 -0.89 3.28 -14.18
C VAL A 153 -1.86 2.97 -15.31
N THR A 154 -3.07 2.53 -14.96
CA THR A 154 -4.11 2.19 -15.92
C THR A 154 -5.35 3.04 -15.65
N ASN A 155 -5.88 3.68 -16.69
CA ASN A 155 -7.11 4.46 -16.57
C ASN A 155 -8.32 3.63 -17.04
N PRO A 156 -9.14 3.06 -16.13
CA PRO A 156 -10.33 2.29 -16.52
C PRO A 156 -11.51 3.17 -16.95
N GLY A 157 -11.39 4.50 -16.81
CA GLY A 157 -12.47 5.46 -17.00
C GLY A 157 -12.33 6.34 -18.25
N PRO A 158 -13.10 7.44 -18.34
CA PRO A 158 -12.94 8.45 -19.39
C PRO A 158 -11.52 9.03 -19.41
N SER A 159 -11.12 9.62 -20.55
CA SER A 159 -9.81 10.24 -20.69
C SER A 159 -9.51 11.26 -19.59
N THR A 160 -8.32 11.19 -18.99
CA THR A 160 -7.90 12.05 -17.90
C THR A 160 -6.39 12.34 -17.96
N ASN A 161 -5.95 13.37 -17.25
CA ASN A 161 -4.54 13.61 -16.99
C ASN A 161 -4.22 13.11 -15.58
N VAL A 162 -3.20 12.27 -15.48
CA VAL A 162 -2.72 11.66 -14.24
C VAL A 162 -1.30 12.13 -13.99
N SER A 163 -1.03 12.52 -12.76
CA SER A 163 0.30 12.90 -12.29
C SER A 163 0.78 11.90 -11.26
N LEU A 164 1.97 11.34 -11.51
CA LEU A 164 2.70 10.47 -10.60
C LEU A 164 3.58 11.33 -9.69
N TYR A 165 3.45 11.09 -8.39
CA TYR A 165 4.27 11.60 -7.31
C TYR A 165 5.05 10.43 -6.73
N VAL A 166 6.36 10.62 -6.56
CA VAL A 166 7.20 9.65 -5.86
C VAL A 166 8.17 10.42 -4.98
N TYR A 167 8.12 10.17 -3.67
CA TYR A 167 8.94 10.86 -2.68
C TYR A 167 9.13 9.97 -1.45
N GLY A 168 10.25 10.14 -0.77
CA GLY A 168 10.50 9.58 0.55
C GLY A 168 9.98 10.51 1.64
N ASP A 169 9.46 9.93 2.72
CA ASP A 169 8.96 10.63 3.90
C ASP A 169 9.17 9.77 5.15
N ASP A 170 9.11 10.39 6.32
CA ASP A 170 9.16 9.68 7.60
C ASP A 170 7.81 8.98 7.88
N TYR A 171 7.80 8.02 8.82
CA TYR A 171 6.56 7.41 9.33
C TYR A 171 5.66 8.46 9.99
N GLY A 172 4.36 8.22 9.95
CA GLY A 172 3.31 9.11 10.43
C GLY A 172 3.20 9.18 11.96
N ASP A 173 3.78 8.21 12.67
CA ASP A 173 3.83 8.17 14.13
C ASP A 173 5.26 7.93 14.70
N GLU A 174 5.38 8.02 16.03
CA GLU A 174 6.65 8.25 16.72
C GLU A 174 7.51 6.98 16.90
N TYR A 175 6.91 5.80 16.93
CA TYR A 175 7.58 4.58 17.39
C TYR A 175 8.00 3.63 16.27
N GLU A 176 7.79 4.05 15.03
CA GLU A 176 8.08 3.29 13.84
C GLU A 176 9.54 3.44 13.38
N PRO A 177 10.17 2.36 12.85
CA PRO A 177 9.65 0.99 12.70
C PRO A 177 9.93 0.10 13.92
N GLU A 178 10.32 0.67 15.07
CA GLU A 178 10.78 -0.14 16.19
C GLU A 178 9.65 -0.95 16.84
N ASN A 179 8.44 -0.40 16.91
CA ASN A 179 7.27 -1.05 17.49
C ASN A 179 6.65 -2.14 16.61
N ASP A 180 7.22 -2.46 15.44
CA ASP A 180 6.89 -3.64 14.63
C ASP A 180 7.21 -4.99 15.32
N THR A 181 7.87 -4.94 16.47
CA THR A 181 8.29 -6.12 17.22
C THR A 181 7.98 -5.99 18.70
N LEU A 182 7.70 -7.13 19.35
CA LEU A 182 7.56 -7.20 20.82
C LEU A 182 8.75 -6.60 21.59
N GLN A 183 9.95 -6.63 21.02
CA GLN A 183 11.14 -6.10 21.67
C GLN A 183 11.23 -4.57 21.59
N GLY A 184 10.75 -3.96 20.51
CA GLY A 184 10.75 -2.52 20.32
C GLY A 184 9.46 -1.83 20.78
N ALA A 185 8.44 -2.59 21.18
CA ALA A 185 7.19 -2.09 21.73
C ALA A 185 7.41 -1.02 22.82
N PRO A 186 6.93 0.22 22.65
CA PRO A 186 6.95 1.24 23.68
C PRO A 186 6.06 0.85 24.87
N THR A 187 6.36 1.40 26.05
CA THR A 187 5.49 1.24 27.21
C THR A 187 4.31 2.19 27.09
N PHE A 188 3.11 1.64 26.99
CA PHE A 188 1.86 2.40 27.00
C PHE A 188 1.83 3.35 28.20
N GLN A 189 1.39 4.59 27.97
CA GLN A 189 1.25 5.61 29.00
C GLN A 189 -0.21 5.80 29.39
N PHE A 190 -0.84 6.86 28.88
CA PHE A 190 -2.23 7.24 29.18
C PHE A 190 -3.05 7.41 27.90
N PHE A 191 -2.41 7.99 26.88
CA PHE A 191 -2.94 8.13 25.54
C PHE A 191 -1.79 7.93 24.58
N ASP A 192 -1.95 7.00 23.65
CA ASP A 192 -0.99 6.67 22.61
C ASP A 192 -1.73 6.43 21.29
N SER A 193 -1.00 6.54 20.17
CA SER A 193 -1.56 6.37 18.82
C SER A 193 -0.51 5.85 17.87
N GLY A 194 -0.92 5.10 16.85
CA GLY A 194 -0.06 4.63 15.75
C GLY A 194 -0.82 4.56 14.43
N ALA A 195 -0.17 4.08 13.37
CA ALA A 195 -0.78 3.93 12.06
C ALA A 195 -0.22 2.75 11.26
N ILE A 196 -1.10 1.92 10.69
CA ILE A 196 -0.70 0.79 9.81
C ILE A 196 -0.44 1.31 8.39
N GLU A 197 0.77 1.79 8.14
CA GLU A 197 1.16 2.53 6.92
C GLU A 197 1.74 1.65 5.81
N THR A 198 2.17 0.42 6.12
CA THR A 198 2.66 -0.52 5.11
C THR A 198 1.95 -1.88 5.16
N VAL A 199 1.94 -2.63 4.06
CA VAL A 199 1.25 -3.93 4.05
C VAL A 199 2.03 -4.93 4.90
N GLY A 200 1.36 -5.48 5.91
CA GLY A 200 1.94 -6.44 6.86
C GLY A 200 2.58 -5.78 8.10
N ASP A 201 2.47 -4.46 8.20
CA ASP A 201 2.78 -3.64 9.37
C ASP A 201 1.96 -4.06 10.60
N VAL A 202 2.62 -4.09 11.76
CA VAL A 202 2.05 -4.54 13.01
C VAL A 202 2.64 -3.78 14.20
N ASP A 203 1.81 -2.97 14.85
CA ASP A 203 2.22 -2.27 16.06
C ASP A 203 2.09 -3.10 17.33
N TYR A 204 3.10 -3.03 18.21
CA TYR A 204 3.07 -3.60 19.55
C TYR A 204 3.18 -2.52 20.63
N TRP A 205 2.32 -2.60 21.65
CA TRP A 205 2.34 -1.75 22.84
C TRP A 205 2.50 -2.58 24.11
N TYR A 206 3.45 -2.21 24.97
CA TYR A 206 3.75 -2.94 26.21
C TYR A 206 3.05 -2.32 27.42
N PHE A 207 2.47 -3.16 28.28
CA PHE A 207 1.77 -2.71 29.49
C PHE A 207 2.51 -3.13 30.77
N GLU A 208 3.02 -2.16 31.52
CA GLU A 208 3.78 -2.43 32.75
C GLU A 208 2.91 -2.73 33.97
N ALA A 209 1.65 -2.31 33.94
CA ALA A 209 0.68 -2.46 35.02
C ALA A 209 -0.70 -2.80 34.45
N PRO A 210 -1.59 -3.43 35.26
CA PRO A 210 -2.96 -3.67 34.81
C PRO A 210 -3.71 -2.35 34.56
N THR A 211 -4.36 -2.25 33.40
CA THR A 211 -5.20 -1.11 33.02
C THR A 211 -6.34 -1.57 32.10
N THR A 212 -7.30 -0.69 31.85
CA THR A 212 -8.31 -0.87 30.80
C THR A 212 -8.24 0.30 29.85
N VAL A 213 -8.04 0.01 28.56
CA VAL A 213 -7.95 1.02 27.50
C VAL A 213 -9.14 0.91 26.56
N THR A 214 -9.48 2.01 25.89
CA THR A 214 -10.32 1.99 24.69
C THR A 214 -9.41 1.93 23.47
N PHE A 215 -9.75 1.09 22.50
CA PHE A 215 -9.13 1.07 21.18
C PHE A 215 -10.08 1.72 20.19
N ASP A 216 -9.67 2.81 19.55
CA ASP A 216 -10.50 3.56 18.60
C ASP A 216 -9.76 3.82 17.30
N THR A 217 -10.50 4.05 16.22
CA THR A 217 -9.96 4.47 14.92
C THR A 217 -10.73 5.68 14.43
N ASN A 218 -10.16 6.45 13.50
CA ASN A 218 -10.95 7.45 12.82
C ASN A 218 -12.03 6.80 11.91
N ASP A 219 -13.12 7.53 11.62
CA ASP A 219 -14.24 7.04 10.79
C ASP A 219 -13.83 6.60 9.36
N LEU A 220 -12.61 6.94 8.97
CA LEU A 220 -12.04 6.74 7.65
C LEU A 220 -11.03 5.61 7.56
N ALA A 221 -10.70 5.02 8.71
CA ALA A 221 -9.68 4.01 8.80
C ALA A 221 -10.09 2.78 7.99
N ILE A 222 -9.10 2.10 7.42
CA ILE A 222 -9.26 0.69 7.10
C ILE A 222 -9.65 -0.09 8.35
N PRO A 223 -10.33 -1.25 8.23
CA PRO A 223 -10.63 -2.08 9.38
C PRO A 223 -9.34 -2.52 10.08
N LEU A 224 -9.19 -2.13 11.35
CA LEU A 224 -8.11 -2.55 12.23
C LEU A 224 -8.67 -3.40 13.37
N GLU A 225 -7.82 -4.25 13.92
CA GLU A 225 -8.15 -5.03 15.10
C GLU A 225 -6.95 -5.11 16.05
N ALA A 226 -7.24 -5.39 17.32
CA ALA A 226 -6.23 -5.56 18.35
C ALA A 226 -6.30 -6.93 19.03
N TRP A 227 -5.15 -7.46 19.43
CA TRP A 227 -5.03 -8.72 20.17
C TRP A 227 -4.10 -8.59 21.37
N ILE A 228 -4.39 -9.30 22.44
CA ILE A 228 -3.55 -9.36 23.63
C ILE A 228 -2.58 -10.54 23.53
N LEU A 229 -1.29 -10.25 23.72
CA LEU A 229 -0.21 -11.22 23.71
C LEU A 229 0.51 -11.28 25.06
N ASP A 230 1.02 -12.46 25.38
CA ASP A 230 1.98 -12.65 26.47
C ASP A 230 3.39 -12.19 26.07
N ALA A 231 4.31 -12.17 27.05
CA ALA A 231 5.71 -11.79 26.83
C ALA A 231 6.51 -12.72 25.89
N ALA A 232 5.94 -13.87 25.49
CA ALA A 232 6.51 -14.76 24.49
C ALA A 232 5.85 -14.59 23.10
N GLY A 233 4.89 -13.68 22.96
CA GLY A 233 4.17 -13.39 21.72
C GLY A 233 3.02 -14.34 21.41
N ASN A 234 2.55 -15.12 22.39
CA ASN A 234 1.39 -15.97 22.22
C ASN A 234 0.12 -15.23 22.65
N LEU A 235 -1.00 -15.54 22.00
CA LEU A 235 -2.31 -15.10 22.47
C LEU A 235 -2.53 -15.53 23.92
N VAL A 236 -3.02 -14.61 24.74
CA VAL A 236 -3.40 -14.94 26.12
C VAL A 236 -4.59 -15.90 26.16
N GLY A 237 -4.73 -16.65 27.26
CA GLY A 237 -5.66 -17.77 27.33
C GLY A 237 -7.15 -17.39 27.36
N ASP A 238 -7.49 -16.27 28.00
CA ASP A 238 -8.86 -15.81 28.19
C ASP A 238 -9.08 -14.47 27.50
N GLY A 239 -9.94 -14.46 26.48
CA GLY A 239 -10.32 -13.25 25.74
C GLY A 239 -9.16 -12.49 25.08
N PRO A 240 -8.32 -13.12 24.23
CA PRO A 240 -7.20 -12.43 23.61
C PRO A 240 -7.58 -11.46 22.48
N GLY A 241 -8.86 -11.35 22.12
CA GLY A 241 -9.33 -10.63 20.92
C GLY A 241 -9.97 -11.55 19.87
N PRO A 242 -10.24 -11.05 18.65
CA PRO A 242 -9.93 -9.69 18.21
C PRO A 242 -10.81 -8.65 18.92
N TYR A 243 -10.21 -7.51 19.25
CA TYR A 243 -10.91 -6.31 19.70
C TYR A 243 -11.05 -5.35 18.53
N LEU A 244 -12.24 -4.76 18.38
CA LEU A 244 -12.59 -3.84 17.31
C LEU A 244 -12.64 -2.40 17.84
N PRO A 245 -12.58 -1.39 16.94
CA PRO A 245 -12.72 0.00 17.35
C PRO A 245 -13.99 0.25 18.19
N GLY A 246 -13.85 0.92 19.32
CA GLY A 246 -14.86 1.16 20.34
C GLY A 246 -14.89 0.13 21.48
N ASP A 247 -14.12 -0.97 21.39
CA ASP A 247 -14.02 -1.95 22.47
C ASP A 247 -13.14 -1.44 23.61
N GLN A 248 -13.49 -1.84 24.85
CA GLN A 248 -12.61 -1.71 26.01
C GLN A 248 -11.82 -2.99 26.21
N ILE A 249 -10.51 -2.83 26.44
CA ILE A 249 -9.53 -3.91 26.52
C ILE A 249 -8.87 -3.84 27.89
N THR A 250 -9.07 -4.86 28.72
CA THR A 250 -8.35 -4.99 29.99
C THR A 250 -7.05 -5.75 29.75
N LEU A 251 -5.93 -5.09 30.03
CA LEU A 251 -4.59 -5.68 29.96
C LEU A 251 -3.99 -5.84 31.36
N PHE A 252 -3.14 -6.84 31.54
CA PHE A 252 -2.37 -7.08 32.74
C PHE A 252 -0.89 -6.70 32.56
N ALA A 253 -0.17 -6.63 33.68
CA ALA A 253 1.26 -6.36 33.66
C ALA A 253 2.03 -7.44 32.87
N ASN A 254 2.95 -6.99 32.01
CA ASN A 254 3.75 -7.79 31.08
C ASN A 254 2.98 -8.40 29.89
N GLU A 255 1.81 -7.85 29.57
CA GLU A 255 1.10 -8.15 28.33
C GLU A 255 1.40 -7.09 27.27
N TYR A 256 1.11 -7.46 26.03
CA TYR A 256 1.25 -6.59 24.87
C TYR A 256 -0.08 -6.48 24.15
N LEU A 257 -0.40 -5.27 23.68
CA LEU A 257 -1.46 -5.08 22.69
C LEU A 257 -0.81 -5.05 21.32
N ARG A 258 -1.24 -5.94 20.43
CA ARG A 258 -0.86 -5.95 19.03
C ARG A 258 -1.97 -5.35 18.18
N VAL A 259 -1.70 -4.32 17.40
CA VAL A 259 -2.65 -3.67 16.48
C VAL A 259 -2.20 -3.93 15.04
N TRP A 260 -3.14 -4.22 14.15
CA TRP A 260 -2.86 -4.53 12.74
C TRP A 260 -4.13 -4.41 11.89
N ALA A 261 -3.97 -4.42 10.57
CA ALA A 261 -5.10 -4.50 9.65
C ALA A 261 -5.82 -5.85 9.77
N VAL A 262 -7.17 -5.84 9.76
CA VAL A 262 -7.99 -7.06 9.76
C VAL A 262 -7.66 -7.95 8.55
N GLU A 263 -7.38 -7.30 7.42
CA GLU A 263 -6.95 -7.95 6.19
C GLU A 263 -5.43 -7.84 6.07
N GLU A 264 -4.70 -8.96 6.18
CA GLU A 264 -3.22 -8.99 6.18
C GLU A 264 -2.59 -8.40 4.90
N TRP A 265 -3.37 -8.34 3.82
CA TRP A 265 -2.94 -7.80 2.54
C TRP A 265 -3.16 -6.29 2.43
N GLN A 266 -3.77 -5.62 3.42
CA GLN A 266 -4.23 -4.24 3.34
C GLN A 266 -3.37 -3.29 4.19
N ALA A 267 -3.19 -2.06 3.69
CA ALA A 267 -2.65 -0.92 4.43
C ALA A 267 -3.22 0.39 3.87
N ALA A 268 -2.97 1.51 4.55
CA ALA A 268 -3.37 2.82 4.07
C ALA A 268 -2.45 3.91 4.63
N SER A 269 -2.53 5.14 4.09
CA SER A 269 -1.77 6.25 4.67
C SER A 269 -2.19 6.52 6.12
N SER A 270 -1.34 7.14 6.95
CA SER A 270 -1.69 7.46 8.35
C SER A 270 -3.06 8.09 8.55
N ALA A 271 -3.53 8.97 7.65
CA ALA A 271 -4.89 9.52 7.76
C ALA A 271 -6.04 8.48 7.61
N ARG A 272 -5.73 7.26 7.16
CA ARG A 272 -6.63 6.16 6.80
C ARG A 272 -6.26 4.85 7.50
N SER A 273 -5.27 4.83 8.37
CA SER A 273 -4.87 3.66 9.16
C SER A 273 -4.55 4.00 10.61
N ARG A 274 -4.79 5.24 11.03
CA ARG A 274 -4.55 5.67 12.41
C ARG A 274 -5.55 5.08 13.40
N TYR A 275 -5.03 4.70 14.54
CA TYR A 275 -5.78 4.32 15.74
C TYR A 275 -5.30 5.09 16.97
N ASP A 276 -6.10 5.05 18.02
CA ASP A 276 -5.82 5.61 19.34
C ASP A 276 -6.05 4.54 20.41
N ILE A 277 -5.20 4.54 21.44
CA ILE A 277 -5.32 3.74 22.66
C ILE A 277 -5.39 4.72 23.82
N GLU A 278 -6.50 4.73 24.56
CA GLU A 278 -6.74 5.68 25.66
C GLU A 278 -7.14 4.94 26.94
N ASP A 279 -6.53 5.27 28.07
CA ASP A 279 -6.93 4.75 29.38
C ASP A 279 -8.37 5.19 29.73
N VAL A 280 -9.20 4.25 30.19
CA VAL A 280 -10.61 4.49 30.52
C VAL A 280 -10.77 5.21 31.87
N ASP A 281 -9.77 5.19 32.75
CA ASP A 281 -9.84 5.90 34.03
C ASP A 281 -9.64 7.42 33.84
N PRO A 282 -10.64 8.26 34.20
CA PRO A 282 -10.51 9.71 34.05
C PRO A 282 -9.53 10.29 35.07
N LEU A 283 -8.67 11.20 34.61
CA LEU A 283 -7.80 12.05 35.43
C LEU A 283 -8.53 12.75 36.59
#